data_AF-C5L4X6-F1
#
_entry.id   AF-C5L4X6-F1
#
_cell.length_a   1.000
_cell.length_b   1.000
_cell.length_c   1.000
_cell.angle_alpha   90.00
_cell.angle_beta   90.00
_cell.angle_gamma   90.00
#
_symmetry.space_group_name_H-M   'P 1'
#
loop_
_entity.id
_entity.type
_entity.pdbx_description
1 polymer ?
#
loop_
_entity_poly.entity_id
_entity_poly.type
_entity_poly.pdbx_seq_one_letter_code
_entity_poly.pdbx_strand_id
1 'polypeptide(L)'
;MLEACSYDITGEISQLEIPTEEGVNYIKDGPPIPKKVMFEKFVDDLFFGGDTAEEARSSKEFVTHFFKGHGLITDPLKDLTTCHGGREELHDDGHLLGYTLALDKDQLVCMFSGYMPAEQCDKRRACAILSSLYDPMGLLLEVDMAGRLIWRDICATCKEWSSILTVELIDRLKLWVRQVEEVVANTRTQRFVELAEKGIIVSTDASNDAWGVDISAQVTTFR
;
A
#
# COMPACT_ATOMS: atom_id res chain seq x y z
N MET A 1 -20.73 17.54 10.39
CA MET A 1 -19.67 18.56 10.37
C MET A 1 -19.53 18.99 8.92
N LEU A 2 -20.13 20.15 8.62
CA LEU A 2 -20.51 20.75 7.32
C LEU A 2 -21.19 19.80 6.31
N GLU A 3 -22.49 19.99 6.15
CA GLU A 3 -23.36 19.26 5.23
C GLU A 3 -23.01 19.54 3.76
N ALA A 4 -23.32 18.55 2.93
CA ALA A 4 -22.92 18.41 1.53
C ALA A 4 -23.27 19.60 0.61
N CYS A 5 -22.45 19.79 -0.42
CA CYS A 5 -22.71 20.67 -1.55
C CYS A 5 -24.05 20.32 -2.25
N SER A 6 -24.92 21.31 -2.42
CA SER A 6 -25.81 21.36 -3.57
C SER A 6 -25.14 22.17 -4.68
N TYR A 7 -25.21 21.67 -5.91
CA TYR A 7 -24.91 22.46 -7.10
C TYR A 7 -26.22 23.01 -7.62
N ASP A 8 -26.32 24.34 -7.76
CA ASP A 8 -27.26 24.94 -8.69
C ASP A 8 -26.51 25.65 -9.81
N ILE A 9 -26.92 25.28 -11.02
CA ILE A 9 -26.31 25.66 -12.29
C ILE A 9 -26.96 27.00 -12.64
N THR A 10 -26.18 28.09 -12.66
CA THR A 10 -26.56 29.48 -12.98
C THR A 10 -26.90 30.42 -11.81
N GLY A 11 -25.86 30.97 -11.16
CA GLY A 11 -25.59 32.39 -11.42
C GLY A 11 -25.55 33.39 -10.26
N GLU A 12 -25.91 33.03 -9.03
CA GLU A 12 -25.74 33.92 -7.87
C GLU A 12 -24.88 33.25 -6.78
N ILE A 13 -23.71 33.85 -6.49
CA ILE A 13 -22.87 33.45 -5.36
C ILE A 13 -23.57 33.93 -4.09
N SER A 14 -24.41 33.10 -3.50
CA SER A 14 -25.07 33.41 -2.22
C SER A 14 -24.92 32.26 -1.24
N GLN A 15 -23.72 32.16 -0.65
CA GLN A 15 -23.51 31.92 0.79
C GLN A 15 -21.99 31.86 1.02
N LEU A 16 -21.43 32.93 1.59
CA LEU A 16 -20.18 32.79 2.33
C LEU A 16 -20.55 31.95 3.56
N GLU A 17 -20.13 30.69 3.59
CA GLU A 17 -20.30 29.85 4.78
C GLU A 17 -19.49 30.49 5.91
N ILE A 18 -20.20 31.16 6.82
CA ILE A 18 -19.58 31.74 8.02
C ILE A 18 -19.17 30.54 8.89
N PRO A 19 -17.88 30.38 9.21
CA PRO A 19 -17.45 29.28 10.05
C PRO A 19 -18.13 29.38 11.41
N THR A 20 -18.64 28.25 11.90
CA THR A 20 -19.28 28.18 13.23
C THR A 20 -18.26 28.57 14.31
N GLU A 21 -18.74 29.08 15.45
CA GLU A 21 -17.87 29.40 16.59
C GLU A 21 -17.05 28.17 17.01
N GLU A 22 -17.66 26.99 16.97
CA GLU A 22 -17.01 25.70 17.19
C GLU A 22 -15.91 25.42 16.17
N GLY A 23 -16.14 25.66 14.87
CA GLY A 23 -15.13 25.51 13.83
C GLY A 23 -13.97 26.50 13.95
N VAL A 24 -14.25 27.74 14.35
CA VAL A 24 -13.22 28.75 14.61
C VAL A 24 -12.36 28.36 15.83
N ASN A 25 -13.00 27.92 16.91
CA ASN A 25 -12.28 27.47 18.11
C ASN A 25 -11.44 26.22 17.81
N TYR A 26 -11.99 25.28 17.04
CA TYR A 26 -11.27 24.08 16.61
C TYR A 26 -9.97 24.38 15.86
N ILE A 27 -10.00 25.37 14.95
CA ILE A 27 -8.80 25.80 14.21
C ILE A 27 -7.82 26.52 15.15
N LYS A 28 -8.32 27.39 16.05
CA LYS A 28 -7.49 28.16 16.99
C LYS A 28 -6.77 27.29 18.02
N ASP A 29 -7.43 26.23 18.47
CA ASP A 29 -6.89 25.28 19.45
C ASP A 29 -6.02 24.20 18.79
N GLY A 30 -5.87 24.24 17.46
CA GLY A 30 -5.05 23.34 16.69
C GLY A 30 -3.55 23.60 16.78
N PRO A 31 -2.72 22.70 16.24
CA PRO A 31 -1.28 22.89 16.17
C PRO A 31 -0.91 24.09 15.27
N PRO A 32 0.29 24.66 15.42
CA PRO A 32 0.77 25.72 14.55
C PRO A 32 0.71 25.32 13.07
N ILE A 33 0.28 26.25 12.21
CA ILE A 33 0.25 26.01 10.75
C ILE A 33 1.70 25.88 10.25
N PRO A 34 2.09 24.74 9.65
CA PRO A 34 3.43 24.55 9.11
C PRO A 34 3.69 25.51 7.95
N LYS A 35 4.95 25.96 7.78
CA LYS A 35 5.35 26.79 6.63
C LYS A 35 5.26 26.02 5.29
N LYS A 36 5.45 24.72 5.35
CA LYS A 36 5.42 23.76 4.24
C LYS A 36 4.70 22.53 4.77
N VAL A 37 3.70 22.06 4.03
CA VAL A 37 2.99 20.81 4.33
C VAL A 37 3.31 19.84 3.20
N MET A 38 4.04 18.76 3.52
CA MET A 38 4.21 17.64 2.60
C MET A 38 3.42 16.46 3.14
N PHE A 39 2.39 16.06 2.41
CA PHE A 39 1.66 14.84 2.70
C PHE A 39 1.29 14.12 1.40
N GLU A 40 1.34 12.80 1.43
CA GLU A 40 0.89 11.94 0.34
C GLU A 40 -0.11 10.92 0.87
N LYS A 41 -1.08 10.55 0.04
CA LYS A 41 -2.08 9.53 0.37
C LYS A 41 -1.91 8.35 -0.59
N PHE A 42 -1.76 7.15 -0.03
CA PHE A 42 -1.79 5.91 -0.79
C PHE A 42 -2.85 4.97 -0.20
N VAL A 43 -3.94 4.74 -0.95
CA VAL A 43 -5.10 3.97 -0.48
C VAL A 43 -5.61 4.49 0.88
N ASP A 44 -5.37 3.76 1.98
CA ASP A 44 -5.80 4.11 3.34
C ASP A 44 -4.63 4.57 4.23
N ASP A 45 -3.45 4.78 3.64
CA ASP A 45 -2.24 5.21 4.31
C ASP A 45 -1.92 6.68 3.99
N LEU A 46 -1.46 7.41 5.01
CA LEU A 46 -1.03 8.80 4.92
C LEU A 46 0.46 8.89 5.25
N PHE A 47 1.20 9.53 4.36
CA PHE A 47 2.63 9.79 4.48
C PHE A 47 2.84 11.26 4.74
N PHE A 48 3.73 11.57 5.68
CA PHE A 48 4.08 12.94 6.02
C PHE A 48 5.57 13.14 5.81
N GLY A 49 5.92 14.17 5.04
CA GLY A 49 7.28 14.49 4.66
C GLY A 49 7.74 15.83 5.23
N GLY A 50 9.05 16.01 5.24
CA GLY A 50 9.72 17.25 5.59
C GLY A 50 11.15 17.21 5.09
N ASP A 51 11.79 18.37 4.92
CA ASP A 51 13.23 18.42 4.68
C ASP A 51 13.98 18.08 6.00
N THR A 52 13.29 18.17 7.14
CA THR A 52 13.75 17.72 8.47
C THR A 52 12.67 16.88 9.19
N ALA A 53 13.07 16.18 10.25
CA ALA A 53 12.16 15.42 11.11
C ALA A 53 11.12 16.32 11.79
N GLU A 54 11.51 17.53 12.17
CA GLU A 54 10.62 18.54 12.75
C GLU A 54 9.55 18.99 11.77
N GLU A 55 9.91 19.22 10.50
CA GLU A 55 8.96 19.60 9.45
C GLU A 55 7.97 18.46 9.14
N ALA A 56 8.45 17.22 9.11
CA ALA A 56 7.59 16.05 8.92
C ALA A 56 6.60 15.89 10.09
N ARG A 57 7.08 16.05 11.33
CA ARG A 57 6.23 16.00 12.54
C ARG A 57 5.19 17.12 12.53
N SER A 58 5.59 18.34 12.22
CA SER A 58 4.68 19.49 12.14
C SER A 58 3.61 19.31 11.06
N SER A 59 4.00 18.80 9.87
CA SER A 59 3.06 18.46 8.79
C SER A 59 2.03 17.42 9.24
N LYS A 60 2.50 16.36 9.92
CA LYS A 60 1.64 15.30 10.44
C LYS A 60 0.65 15.83 11.49
N GLU A 61 1.13 16.53 12.51
CA GLU A 61 0.27 17.06 13.58
C GLU A 61 -0.84 17.95 13.01
N PHE A 62 -0.47 18.84 12.09
CA PHE A 62 -1.42 19.74 11.44
C PHE A 62 -2.45 19.00 10.59
N VAL A 63 -2.04 18.09 9.72
CA VAL A 63 -2.94 17.35 8.83
C VAL A 63 -3.83 16.37 9.62
N THR A 64 -3.28 15.68 10.63
CA THR A 64 -4.07 14.82 11.53
C THR A 64 -5.13 15.62 12.27
N HIS A 65 -4.80 16.81 12.79
CA HIS A 65 -5.79 17.69 13.41
C HIS A 65 -6.86 18.11 12.40
N PHE A 66 -6.45 18.58 11.23
CA PHE A 66 -7.39 18.97 10.18
C PHE A 66 -8.36 17.84 9.80
N PHE A 67 -7.87 16.61 9.59
CA PHE A 67 -8.70 15.46 9.25
C PHE A 67 -9.64 15.06 10.38
N LYS A 68 -9.19 15.10 11.63
CA LYS A 68 -10.04 14.82 12.80
C LYS A 68 -11.23 15.78 12.86
N GLY A 69 -11.03 17.04 12.53
CA GLY A 69 -12.10 18.04 12.42
C GLY A 69 -13.15 17.74 11.34
N HIS A 70 -12.79 16.91 10.36
CA HIS A 70 -13.69 16.43 9.30
C HIS A 70 -14.21 15.01 9.56
N GLY A 71 -13.99 14.46 10.75
CA GLY A 71 -14.41 13.10 11.12
C GLY A 71 -13.51 11.98 10.57
N LEU A 72 -12.36 12.32 9.99
CA LEU A 72 -11.36 11.36 9.52
C LEU A 72 -10.32 11.14 10.61
N ILE A 73 -10.32 9.95 11.22
CA ILE A 73 -9.41 9.62 12.32
C ILE A 73 -8.20 8.88 11.75
N THR A 74 -7.00 9.41 11.99
CA THR A 74 -5.74 8.71 11.66
C THR A 74 -5.38 7.75 12.78
N ASP A 75 -5.16 6.47 12.46
CA ASP A 75 -4.79 5.45 13.44
C ASP A 75 -3.35 5.65 13.96
N PRO A 76 -3.14 5.88 15.27
CA PRO A 76 -1.81 6.01 15.87
C PRO A 76 -0.92 4.78 15.69
N LEU A 77 -1.48 3.60 15.41
CA LEU A 77 -0.69 2.38 15.18
C LEU A 77 0.03 2.38 13.82
N LYS A 78 -0.40 3.23 12.88
CA LYS A 78 0.23 3.40 11.55
C LYS A 78 1.39 4.40 11.55
N ASP A 79 1.72 4.98 12.69
CA ASP A 79 2.78 5.95 12.83
C ASP A 79 4.12 5.26 13.07
N LEU A 80 5.10 5.53 12.20
CA LEU A 80 6.45 4.95 12.25
C LEU A 80 7.16 5.16 13.60
N THR A 81 6.80 6.21 14.34
CA THR A 81 7.40 6.50 15.65
C THR A 81 6.75 5.73 16.80
N THR A 82 5.57 5.16 16.59
CA THR A 82 4.75 4.46 17.59
C THR A 82 4.30 3.06 17.13
N CYS A 83 4.77 2.57 15.98
CA CYS A 83 4.34 1.32 15.34
C CYS A 83 4.83 0.04 16.03
N HIS A 84 5.12 0.09 17.33
CA HIS A 84 5.43 -1.09 18.13
C HIS A 84 4.12 -1.88 18.25
N GLY A 85 4.04 -3.00 17.54
CA GLY A 85 2.82 -3.72 17.18
C GLY A 85 1.67 -3.62 18.19
N GLY A 86 0.50 -3.21 17.71
CA GLY A 86 -0.77 -3.20 18.45
C GLY A 86 -1.34 -4.60 18.77
N ARG A 87 -0.47 -5.59 19.01
CA ARG A 87 -0.80 -6.89 19.58
C ARG A 87 0.30 -7.21 20.58
N GLU A 88 -0.06 -7.72 21.75
CA GLU A 88 0.85 -8.17 22.81
C GLU A 88 1.70 -9.40 22.40
N GLU A 89 2.22 -9.44 21.18
CA GLU A 89 3.07 -10.47 20.61
C GLU A 89 4.36 -9.81 20.11
N LEU A 90 5.37 -9.73 20.99
CA LEU A 90 6.81 -10.00 20.78
C LEU A 90 7.44 -9.82 19.38
N HIS A 91 7.01 -8.86 18.56
CA HIS A 91 7.70 -8.49 17.33
C HIS A 91 8.20 -7.05 17.43
N ASP A 92 9.52 -6.93 17.47
CA ASP A 92 10.26 -5.65 17.40
C ASP A 92 10.15 -4.97 16.01
N ASP A 93 9.43 -5.58 15.06
CA ASP A 93 9.28 -5.11 13.68
C ASP A 93 7.96 -4.35 13.49
N GLY A 94 8.00 -3.27 12.70
CA GLY A 94 6.81 -2.50 12.32
C GLY A 94 6.09 -3.05 11.08
N HIS A 95 5.05 -2.36 10.63
CA HIS A 95 4.38 -2.64 9.36
C HIS A 95 4.22 -1.36 8.53
N LEU A 96 4.50 -1.43 7.23
CA LEU A 96 4.37 -0.30 6.31
C LEU A 96 3.99 -0.78 4.92
N LEU A 97 2.94 -0.21 4.30
CA LEU A 97 2.50 -0.53 2.94
C LEU A 97 2.28 -2.04 2.68
N GLY A 98 1.82 -2.79 3.68
CA GLY A 98 1.64 -4.25 3.57
C GLY A 98 2.94 -5.07 3.65
N TYR A 99 4.08 -4.43 3.90
CA TYR A 99 5.36 -5.06 4.19
C TYR A 99 5.62 -5.09 5.71
N THR A 100 6.50 -6.00 6.13
CA THR A 100 7.09 -5.95 7.48
C THR A 100 8.28 -4.98 7.45
N LEU A 101 8.33 -4.05 8.39
CA LEU A 101 9.42 -3.10 8.56
C LEU A 101 10.40 -3.62 9.61
N ALA A 102 11.52 -4.15 9.15
CA ALA A 102 12.63 -4.55 10.01
C ALA A 102 13.36 -3.30 10.51
N LEU A 103 13.00 -2.82 11.71
CA LEU A 103 13.48 -1.55 12.27
C LEU A 103 14.99 -1.57 12.56
N ASP A 104 15.54 -2.74 12.87
CA ASP A 104 16.97 -2.94 13.13
C ASP A 104 17.84 -2.62 11.90
N LYS A 105 17.31 -2.84 10.70
CA LYS A 105 18.01 -2.69 9.42
C LYS A 105 17.44 -1.59 8.52
N ASP A 106 16.35 -0.94 8.93
CA ASP A 106 15.56 0.01 8.14
C ASP A 106 15.14 -0.54 6.76
N GLN A 107 14.70 -1.81 6.76
CA GLN A 107 14.34 -2.55 5.54
C GLN A 107 12.87 -2.94 5.51
N LEU A 108 12.31 -2.89 4.30
CA LEU A 108 11.01 -3.48 3.99
C LEU A 108 11.20 -4.93 3.56
N VAL A 109 10.47 -5.82 4.22
CA VAL A 109 10.47 -7.26 4.01
C VAL A 109 9.15 -7.65 3.36
N CYS A 110 9.24 -8.30 2.21
CA CYS A 110 8.10 -8.83 1.48
C CYS A 110 7.31 -9.83 2.32
N MET A 111 5.99 -9.89 2.11
CA MET A 111 5.09 -10.75 2.86
C MET A 111 4.20 -11.54 1.92
N PHE A 112 3.99 -12.82 2.24
CA PHE A 112 3.02 -13.68 1.60
C PHE A 112 2.29 -14.46 2.68
N SER A 113 0.96 -14.34 2.70
CA SER A 113 0.10 -14.95 3.73
C SER A 113 -0.69 -16.16 3.23
N GLY A 114 -0.39 -16.60 2.01
CA GLY A 114 -1.05 -17.72 1.37
C GLY A 114 -0.63 -19.07 1.96
N TYR A 115 -1.25 -20.11 1.43
CA TYR A 115 -0.98 -21.49 1.84
C TYR A 115 -1.02 -22.40 0.62
N MET A 116 -0.35 -23.55 0.74
CA MET A 116 -0.34 -24.57 -0.30
C MET A 116 -1.77 -25.06 -0.59
N PRO A 117 -2.27 -24.99 -1.84
CA PRO A 117 -3.61 -25.45 -2.15
C PRO A 117 -3.72 -26.98 -1.98
N ALA A 118 -4.85 -27.42 -1.43
CA ALA A 118 -5.18 -28.84 -1.33
C ALA A 118 -5.44 -29.44 -2.72
N GLU A 119 -5.42 -30.78 -2.80
CA GLU A 119 -5.72 -31.54 -4.04
C GLU A 119 -7.12 -31.25 -4.61
N GLN A 120 -8.05 -30.82 -3.75
CA GLN A 120 -9.34 -30.27 -4.16
C GLN A 120 -9.43 -28.82 -3.71
N CYS A 121 -9.22 -27.92 -4.67
CA CYS A 121 -9.28 -26.48 -4.46
C CYS A 121 -10.44 -25.91 -5.28
N ASP A 122 -11.29 -25.11 -4.64
CA ASP A 122 -12.34 -24.35 -5.32
C ASP A 122 -11.83 -22.97 -5.75
N LYS A 123 -12.56 -22.32 -6.67
CA LYS A 123 -12.23 -20.99 -7.16
C LYS A 123 -12.03 -19.99 -6.04
N ARG A 124 -12.89 -20.00 -5.01
CA ARG A 124 -12.80 -19.06 -3.89
C ARG A 124 -11.47 -19.18 -3.15
N ARG A 125 -11.06 -20.41 -2.80
CA ARG A 125 -9.79 -20.68 -2.12
C ARG A 125 -8.61 -20.31 -3.01
N ALA A 126 -8.66 -20.66 -4.29
CA ALA A 126 -7.60 -20.32 -5.24
C ALA A 126 -7.42 -18.79 -5.37
N CYS A 127 -8.51 -18.04 -5.53
CA CYS A 127 -8.46 -16.57 -5.55
C CYS A 127 -7.93 -15.99 -4.23
N ALA A 128 -8.31 -16.57 -3.09
CA ALA A 128 -7.80 -16.13 -1.79
C ALA A 128 -6.28 -16.33 -1.66
N ILE A 129 -5.76 -17.47 -2.12
CA ILE A 129 -4.33 -17.76 -2.17
C ILE A 129 -3.62 -16.76 -3.10
N LEU A 130 -4.15 -16.51 -4.29
CA LEU A 130 -3.56 -15.56 -5.23
C LEU A 130 -3.55 -14.12 -4.67
N SER A 131 -4.63 -13.70 -4.01
CA SER A 131 -4.73 -12.37 -3.37
C SER A 131 -3.84 -12.18 -2.12
N SER A 132 -3.29 -13.27 -1.59
CA SER A 132 -2.49 -13.23 -0.36
C SER A 132 -1.07 -12.69 -0.58
N LEU A 133 -0.65 -12.58 -1.85
CA LEU A 133 0.50 -11.79 -2.26
C LEU A 133 0.04 -10.34 -2.47
N TYR A 134 0.45 -9.46 -1.57
CA TYR A 134 0.16 -8.04 -1.67
C TYR A 134 1.47 -7.27 -1.82
N ASP A 135 1.67 -6.68 -2.99
CA ASP A 135 2.92 -6.02 -3.37
C ASP A 135 2.64 -4.63 -3.99
N PRO A 136 2.25 -3.63 -3.18
CA PRO A 136 1.83 -2.33 -3.70
C PRO A 136 2.95 -1.51 -4.34
N MET A 137 4.22 -1.82 -4.06
CA MET A 137 5.37 -1.16 -4.69
C MET A 137 5.92 -1.91 -5.91
N GLY A 138 5.37 -3.10 -6.25
CA GLY A 138 5.84 -3.89 -7.39
C GLY A 138 7.22 -4.53 -7.21
N LEU A 139 7.67 -4.78 -5.97
CA LEU A 139 8.96 -5.43 -5.69
C LEU A 139 9.03 -6.89 -6.17
N LEU A 140 7.88 -7.52 -6.35
CA LEU A 140 7.65 -8.91 -6.68
C LEU A 140 6.89 -9.04 -8.01
N LEU A 141 6.99 -8.03 -8.88
CA LEU A 141 6.18 -7.90 -10.09
C LEU A 141 6.17 -9.18 -10.93
N GLU A 142 7.32 -9.80 -11.15
CA GLU A 142 7.42 -10.99 -12.00
C GLU A 142 6.53 -12.15 -11.50
N VAL A 143 6.60 -12.44 -10.20
CA VAL A 143 5.78 -13.51 -9.60
C VAL A 143 4.32 -13.08 -9.43
N ASP A 144 4.03 -11.80 -9.14
CA ASP A 144 2.66 -11.28 -9.08
C ASP A 144 1.97 -11.41 -10.46
N MET A 145 2.66 -11.04 -11.53
CA MET A 145 2.16 -11.16 -12.90
C MET A 145 1.88 -12.62 -13.29
N ALA A 146 2.77 -13.56 -12.94
CA ALA A 146 2.52 -14.98 -13.14
C ALA A 146 1.26 -15.46 -12.39
N GLY A 147 1.05 -14.99 -11.17
CA GLY A 147 -0.15 -15.26 -10.37
C GLY A 147 -1.42 -14.71 -11.02
N ARG A 148 -1.37 -13.48 -11.54
CA ARG A 148 -2.49 -12.84 -12.25
C ARG A 148 -2.89 -13.61 -13.51
N LEU A 149 -1.94 -14.16 -14.26
CA LEU A 149 -2.23 -15.00 -15.41
C LEU A 149 -2.94 -16.29 -15.00
N ILE A 150 -2.52 -16.94 -13.91
CA ILE A 150 -3.23 -18.10 -13.34
C ILE A 150 -4.65 -17.70 -12.90
N TRP A 151 -4.80 -16.55 -12.24
CA TRP A 151 -6.11 -16.03 -11.83
C TRP A 151 -7.03 -15.84 -13.02
N ARG A 152 -6.55 -15.20 -14.09
CA ARG A 152 -7.29 -14.98 -15.34
C ARG A 152 -7.82 -16.31 -15.88
N ASP A 153 -6.97 -17.33 -15.95
CA ASP A 153 -7.34 -18.64 -16.47
C ASP A 153 -8.39 -19.33 -15.59
N ILE A 154 -8.24 -19.28 -14.26
CA ILE A 154 -9.25 -19.78 -13.30
C ILE A 154 -10.60 -19.10 -13.51
N CYS A 155 -10.62 -17.77 -13.67
CA CYS A 155 -11.87 -17.02 -13.90
C CYS A 155 -12.49 -17.30 -15.27
N ALA A 156 -11.67 -17.64 -16.26
CA ALA A 156 -12.14 -18.05 -17.57
C ALA A 156 -12.85 -19.41 -17.50
N THR A 157 -12.26 -20.39 -16.81
CA THR A 157 -12.76 -21.78 -16.72
C THR A 157 -13.83 -22.00 -15.66
N CYS A 158 -13.74 -21.32 -14.52
CA CYS A 158 -14.61 -21.49 -13.36
C CYS A 158 -15.46 -20.23 -13.17
N LYS A 159 -16.78 -20.32 -13.38
CA LYS A 159 -17.69 -19.18 -13.17
C LYS A 159 -18.09 -19.03 -11.71
N GLU A 160 -18.56 -20.12 -11.10
CA GLU A 160 -19.01 -20.13 -9.70
C GLU A 160 -17.84 -20.20 -8.71
N TRP A 161 -18.03 -19.57 -7.55
CA TRP A 161 -17.04 -19.57 -6.47
C TRP A 161 -16.72 -20.97 -5.92
N SER A 162 -17.70 -21.88 -5.97
CA SER A 162 -17.57 -23.27 -5.49
C SER A 162 -17.10 -24.24 -6.57
N SER A 163 -16.86 -23.78 -7.81
CA SER A 163 -16.32 -24.63 -8.87
C SER A 163 -14.94 -25.15 -8.48
N ILE A 164 -14.76 -26.47 -8.54
CA ILE A 164 -13.47 -27.13 -8.33
C ILE A 164 -12.57 -26.88 -9.55
N LEU A 165 -11.32 -26.53 -9.28
CA LEU A 165 -10.30 -26.32 -10.32
C LEU A 165 -9.93 -27.65 -10.97
N THR A 166 -9.54 -27.59 -12.24
CA THR A 166 -8.87 -28.71 -12.92
C THR A 166 -7.51 -29.00 -12.26
N VAL A 167 -7.06 -30.25 -12.32
CA VAL A 167 -5.74 -30.67 -11.80
C VAL A 167 -4.61 -29.78 -12.33
N GLU A 168 -4.62 -29.45 -13.62
CA GLU A 168 -3.62 -28.58 -14.24
C GLU A 168 -3.52 -27.20 -13.57
N LEU A 169 -4.66 -26.52 -13.33
CA LEU A 169 -4.69 -25.23 -12.63
C LEU A 169 -4.23 -25.34 -11.18
N ILE A 170 -4.55 -26.45 -10.50
CA ILE A 170 -4.08 -26.71 -9.13
C ILE A 170 -2.56 -26.87 -9.12
N ASP A 171 -1.99 -27.63 -10.05
CA ASP A 171 -0.54 -27.84 -10.15
C ASP A 171 0.21 -26.55 -10.48
N ARG A 172 -0.33 -25.72 -11.39
CA ARG A 172 0.19 -24.37 -11.68
C ARG A 172 0.14 -23.48 -10.43
N LEU A 173 -0.96 -23.50 -9.68
CA LEU A 173 -1.08 -22.73 -8.45
C LEU A 173 -0.09 -23.22 -7.37
N LYS A 174 0.10 -24.53 -7.20
CA LYS A 174 1.12 -25.09 -6.28
C LYS A 174 2.53 -24.65 -6.65
N LEU A 175 2.87 -24.70 -7.95
CA LEU A 175 4.17 -24.24 -8.42
C LEU A 175 4.38 -22.76 -8.12
N TRP A 176 3.38 -21.93 -8.43
CA TRP A 176 3.42 -20.50 -8.15
C TRP A 176 3.59 -20.20 -6.65
N VAL A 177 2.85 -20.89 -5.76
CA VAL A 177 2.99 -20.71 -4.30
C VAL A 177 4.44 -20.96 -3.86
N ARG A 178 5.08 -22.03 -4.34
CA ARG A 178 6.49 -22.32 -3.99
C ARG A 178 7.45 -21.22 -4.46
N GLN A 179 7.24 -20.72 -5.68
CA GLN A 179 8.05 -19.64 -6.24
C GLN A 179 7.88 -18.35 -5.44
N VAL A 180 6.65 -18.00 -5.07
CA VAL A 180 6.38 -16.83 -4.24
C VAL A 180 7.02 -16.96 -2.87
N GLU A 181 6.88 -18.10 -2.20
CA GLU A 181 7.53 -18.36 -0.91
C GLU A 181 9.05 -18.19 -1.00
N GLU A 182 9.68 -18.70 -2.06
CA GLU A 182 11.12 -18.57 -2.30
C GLU A 182 11.53 -17.11 -2.54
N VAL A 183 10.84 -16.40 -3.43
CA VAL A 183 11.17 -15.00 -3.77
C VAL A 183 10.95 -14.09 -2.57
N VAL A 184 9.82 -14.24 -1.86
CA VAL A 184 9.49 -13.42 -0.67
C VAL A 184 10.52 -13.61 0.43
N ALA A 185 10.96 -14.85 0.70
CA ALA A 185 11.98 -15.11 1.71
C ALA A 185 13.31 -14.40 1.44
N ASN A 186 13.63 -14.17 0.16
CA ASN A 186 14.88 -13.59 -0.29
C ASN A 186 14.78 -12.10 -0.69
N THR A 187 13.57 -11.53 -0.74
CA THR A 187 13.36 -10.15 -1.21
C THR A 187 13.19 -9.19 -0.04
N ARG A 188 14.15 -8.26 0.06
CA ARG A 188 14.16 -7.16 1.02
C ARG A 188 14.67 -5.93 0.32
N THR A 189 14.11 -4.77 0.64
CA THR A 189 14.59 -3.50 0.08
C THR A 189 14.79 -2.46 1.16
N GLN A 190 15.68 -1.50 0.90
CA GLN A 190 15.88 -0.35 1.77
C GLN A 190 14.67 0.59 1.65
N ARG A 191 14.22 1.16 2.77
CA ARG A 191 13.11 2.13 2.75
C ARG A 191 13.47 3.43 2.02
N PHE A 192 14.75 3.78 2.02
CA PHE A 192 15.30 4.90 1.27
C PHE A 192 16.31 4.41 0.24
N VAL A 193 16.11 4.80 -1.02
CA VAL A 193 17.06 4.56 -2.10
C VAL A 193 17.50 5.90 -2.66
N GLU A 194 18.78 6.22 -2.49
CA GLU A 194 19.35 7.41 -3.12
C GLU A 194 19.45 7.22 -4.64
N LEU A 195 18.73 8.07 -5.38
CA LEU A 195 18.63 8.04 -6.84
C LEU A 195 19.40 9.19 -7.52
N ALA A 196 19.91 10.17 -6.78
CA ALA A 196 20.46 11.42 -7.33
C ALA A 196 21.58 11.21 -8.37
N GLU A 197 22.31 10.10 -8.28
CA GLU A 197 23.42 9.75 -9.18
C GLU A 197 23.19 8.45 -9.98
N LYS A 198 21.99 7.86 -9.90
CA LYS A 198 21.68 6.59 -10.56
C LYS A 198 20.79 6.80 -11.78
N GLY A 199 21.13 6.14 -12.88
CA GLY A 199 20.19 5.98 -13.98
C GLY A 199 18.95 5.20 -13.49
N ILE A 200 17.80 5.48 -14.09
CA ILE A 200 16.58 4.69 -13.85
C ILE A 200 16.36 3.83 -15.08
N ILE A 201 16.15 2.53 -14.87
CA ILE A 201 15.75 1.59 -15.90
C ILE A 201 14.24 1.43 -15.79
N VAL A 202 13.55 1.59 -16.91
CA VAL A 202 12.12 1.31 -17.02
C VAL A 202 11.97 0.16 -17.99
N SER A 203 11.45 -0.95 -17.49
CA SER A 203 11.11 -2.13 -18.27
C SER A 203 9.60 -2.25 -18.34
N THR A 204 9.05 -2.45 -19.53
CA THR A 204 7.61 -2.62 -19.72
C THR A 204 7.34 -3.97 -20.35
N ASP A 205 6.30 -4.64 -19.90
CA ASP A 205 5.81 -5.83 -20.59
C ASP A 205 5.32 -5.45 -22.00
N ALA A 206 5.79 -6.19 -22.99
CA ALA A 206 5.39 -6.05 -24.40
C ALA A 206 4.45 -7.17 -24.84
N SER A 207 4.03 -8.04 -23.92
CA SER A 207 3.02 -9.05 -24.21
C SER A 207 1.65 -8.40 -24.44
N ASN A 208 0.75 -9.11 -25.14
CA ASN A 208 -0.67 -8.76 -25.20
C ASN A 208 -1.47 -9.39 -24.05
N ASP A 209 -0.78 -10.08 -23.14
CA ASP A 209 -1.39 -10.90 -22.09
C ASP A 209 -1.51 -10.17 -20.75
N ALA A 210 -0.66 -9.17 -20.56
CA ALA A 210 -0.40 -8.52 -19.30
C ALA A 210 0.03 -7.06 -19.51
N TRP A 211 -0.12 -6.22 -18.49
CA TRP A 211 0.50 -4.90 -18.44
C TRP A 211 1.28 -4.81 -17.15
N GLY A 212 2.60 -4.70 -17.27
CA GLY A 212 3.52 -4.55 -16.15
C GLY A 212 4.57 -3.50 -16.49
N VAL A 213 4.88 -2.64 -15.53
CA VAL A 213 5.98 -1.69 -15.62
C VAL A 213 6.87 -1.93 -14.40
N ASP A 214 8.10 -2.36 -14.65
CA ASP A 214 9.16 -2.44 -13.65
C ASP A 214 10.02 -1.18 -13.74
N ILE A 215 10.27 -0.56 -12.59
CA ILE A 215 11.13 0.60 -12.48
C ILE A 215 12.22 0.25 -11.47
N SER A 216 13.46 0.16 -11.96
CA SER A 216 14.60 -0.21 -11.15
C SER A 216 15.72 0.83 -11.25
N ALA A 217 16.47 0.99 -10.16
CA ALA A 217 17.67 1.81 -10.19
C ALA A 217 18.78 1.05 -10.93
N GLN A 218 19.49 1.74 -11.83
CA GLN A 218 20.63 1.17 -12.52
C GLN A 218 21.72 0.83 -11.49
N VAL A 219 21.98 -0.46 -11.32
CA VAL A 219 23.04 -0.93 -10.42
C VAL A 219 24.37 -0.82 -11.17
N THR A 220 25.21 0.14 -10.77
CA THR A 220 26.60 0.23 -11.25
C THR A 220 27.37 -0.96 -10.69
N THR A 221 27.40 -2.07 -11.41
CA THR A 221 28.24 -3.21 -11.06
C THR A 221 29.69 -2.82 -11.37
N PHE A 222 30.46 -2.45 -10.34
CA PHE A 222 31.91 -2.51 -10.44
C PHE A 222 32.29 -4.00 -10.49
N ARG A 223 32.81 -4.43 -11.65
CA ARG A 223 33.48 -5.72 -11.82
C ARG A 223 34.76 -5.79 -11.01
#